data_AF-A0A392Q961-F1
#
_entry.id   AF-A0A392Q961-F1
#
_cell.length_a   1.000
_cell.length_b   1.000
_cell.length_c   1.000
_cell.angle_alpha   90.00
_cell.angle_beta   90.00
_cell.angle_gamma   90.00
#
_symmetry.space_group_name_H-M   'P 1'
#
loop_
_entity.id
_entity.type
_entity.pdbx_description
1 polymer ?
#
loop_
_entity_poly.entity_id
_entity_poly.type
_entity_poly.pdbx_seq_one_letter_code
_entity_poly.pdbx_strand_id
1 'polypeptide(L)' 'NCSCQVAPAELESVLLSHPLIVDAAVIPVEDEETGQIPMAYVVRAAGSELSEDQVIQFVAGQ' A
#
# COMPACT_ATOMS: atom_id res chain seq x y z
N ASN A 1 6.76 4.66 23.71
CA ASN A 1 5.36 4.46 23.28
C ASN A 1 5.44 3.83 21.90
N CYS A 2 5.12 2.54 21.78
CA CYS A 2 5.50 1.68 20.64
C CYS A 2 5.03 2.23 19.29
N SER A 3 5.98 2.56 18.42
CA SER A 3 5.78 2.96 17.03
C SER A 3 5.59 1.72 16.15
N CYS A 4 4.38 1.19 16.08
CA CYS A 4 4.04 0.17 15.07
C CYS A 4 3.80 0.86 13.71
N GLN A 5 4.83 1.52 13.17
CA GLN A 5 4.82 1.91 11.75
C GLN A 5 5.39 0.75 10.97
N VAL A 6 4.56 0.12 10.13
CA VAL A 6 5.03 -0.85 9.13
C VAL A 6 6.02 -0.11 8.24
N ALA A 7 7.20 -0.70 8.03
CA ALA A 7 8.20 -0.08 7.17
C ALA A 7 7.62 0.03 5.75
N PRO A 8 7.86 1.13 5.02
CA PRO A 8 7.36 1.27 3.64
C PRO A 8 7.69 0.06 2.76
N ALA A 9 8.92 -0.43 2.84
CA ALA A 9 9.39 -1.60 2.10
C ALA A 9 8.64 -2.91 2.45
N GLU A 10 8.17 -3.06 3.69
CA GLU A 10 7.36 -4.22 4.10
C GLU A 10 5.98 -4.16 3.45
N LEU A 11 5.34 -2.98 3.47
CA LEU A 11 4.05 -2.77 2.82
C LEU A 11 4.14 -2.90 1.29
N GLU A 12 5.22 -2.40 0.68
CA GLU A 12 5.52 -2.62 -0.73
C GLU A 12 5.63 -4.11 -1.07
N SER A 13 6.35 -4.88 -0.25
CA SER A 13 6.46 -6.33 -0.44
C SER A 13 5.11 -7.04 -0.34
N VAL A 14 4.21 -6.58 0.54
CA VAL A 14 2.84 -7.11 0.61
C VAL A 14 2.10 -6.80 -0.68
N LEU A 15 2.11 -5.54 -1.14
CA LEU A 15 1.46 -5.13 -2.39
C LEU A 15 1.97 -5.91 -3.61
N LEU A 16 3.29 -6.10 -3.71
CA LEU A 16 3.93 -6.85 -4.79
C LEU A 16 3.62 -8.36 -4.79
N SER A 17 3.09 -8.90 -3.69
CA SER A 17 2.61 -10.28 -3.65
C SER A 17 1.26 -10.47 -4.36
N HIS A 18 0.55 -9.37 -4.69
CA HIS A 18 -0.70 -9.44 -5.44
C HIS A 18 -0.44 -9.64 -6.95
N PRO A 19 -1.00 -10.67 -7.61
CA PRO A 19 -0.65 -11.03 -8.99
C PRO A 19 -1.06 -9.98 -10.05
N LEU A 20 -1.95 -9.06 -9.70
CA LEU A 20 -2.39 -7.96 -10.58
C LEU A 20 -1.65 -6.64 -10.34
N ILE A 21 -0.67 -6.61 -9.42
CA ILE A 21 0.19 -5.45 -9.16
C ILE A 21 1.55 -5.73 -9.80
N VAL A 22 1.98 -4.84 -10.68
CA VAL A 22 3.26 -4.93 -11.40
C VAL A 22 4.37 -4.26 -10.59
N ASP A 23 4.05 -3.15 -9.93
CA ASP A 23 4.99 -2.39 -9.13
C ASP A 23 4.23 -1.62 -8.04
N ALA A 24 4.91 -1.35 -6.92
CA ALA A 24 4.35 -0.59 -5.81
C ALA A 24 5.43 0.21 -5.09
N ALA A 25 5.10 1.43 -4.69
CA ALA A 25 5.93 2.29 -3.86
C ALA A 25 5.09 2.92 -2.76
N VAL A 26 5.63 2.99 -1.54
CA VAL A 26 4.96 3.58 -0.37
C VAL A 26 5.76 4.76 0.11
N ILE A 27 5.13 5.93 0.19
CA ILE A 27 5.75 7.15 0.71
C ILE A 27 4.94 7.73 1.87
N PRO A 28 5.58 8.39 2.84
CA PRO A 28 4.87 9.15 3.85
C PRO A 28 4.29 10.42 3.21
N VAL A 29 3.04 10.72 3.53
CA VAL A 29 2.35 11.97 3.16
C VAL A 29 1.92 12.65 4.45
N GLU A 30 2.07 13.98 4.50
CA GLU A 30 1.63 14.79 5.65
C GLU A 30 0.12 14.67 5.83
N ASP A 31 -0.29 14.49 7.09
CA ASP A 31 -1.69 14.37 7.49
C ASP A 31 -1.93 15.25 8.71
N GLU A 32 -2.99 16.06 8.67
CA GLU A 32 -3.25 17.06 9.72
C GLU A 32 -3.64 16.41 11.07
N GLU A 33 -4.19 15.20 11.06
CA GLU A 33 -4.67 14.50 12.26
C GLU A 33 -3.58 13.63 12.90
N THR A 34 -2.80 12.92 12.09
CA THR A 34 -1.84 11.90 12.53
C THR A 34 -0.38 12.29 12.30
N GLY A 35 -0.14 13.44 11.68
CA GLY A 35 1.18 13.94 11.29
C GLY A 35 1.63 13.37 9.95
N GLN A 36 1.67 12.04 9.81
CA GLN A 36 2.02 11.37 8.55
C GLN A 36 1.27 10.05 8.38
N ILE A 37 0.79 9.81 7.16
CA ILE A 37 0.17 8.54 6.75
C ILE A 37 0.95 7.90 5.59
N PRO A 38 0.99 6.56 5.50
CA PRO A 38 1.54 5.88 4.33
C PRO A 38 0.59 6.00 3.15
N MET A 39 1.12 6.41 2.00
CA MET A 39 0.40 6.43 0.73
C MET A 39 1.07 5.48 -0.26
N ALA A 40 0.30 4.52 -0.76
CA ALA A 40 0.77 3.55 -1.74
C ALA A 40 0.44 3.99 -3.18
N TYR A 41 1.44 4.00 -4.04
CA TYR A 41 1.29 4.13 -5.49
C TYR A 41 1.42 2.75 -6.11
N VAL A 42 0.40 2.34 -6.87
CA VAL A 42 0.28 0.99 -7.40
C VAL A 42 0.19 1.01 -8.92
N VAL A 43 1.08 0.28 -9.58
CA VAL A 43 1.02 0.04 -11.02
C VAL A 43 0.24 -1.25 -11.24
N ARG A 44 -0.96 -1.15 -11.83
CA ARG A 44 -1.79 -2.30 -12.15
C ARG A 44 -1.29 -3.00 -13.41
N ALA A 45 -1.47 -4.32 -13.47
CA ALA A 45 -1.28 -5.09 -14.69
C ALA A 45 -2.16 -4.57 -15.83
N ALA A 46 -1.65 -4.64 -17.07
CA ALA A 46 -2.38 -4.16 -18.24
C ALA A 46 -3.73 -4.90 -18.40
N GLY A 47 -4.81 -4.14 -18.59
CA GLY A 47 -6.17 -4.69 -18.70
C GLY A 47 -6.79 -5.12 -17.36
N SER A 48 -6.11 -4.91 -16.23
CA SER A 48 -6.67 -5.15 -14.90
C SER A 48 -7.71 -4.10 -14.51
N GLU A 49 -8.82 -4.56 -13.95
CA GLU A 49 -9.84 -3.72 -13.31
C GLU A 49 -9.63 -3.57 -11.80
N LEU A 50 -8.43 -3.92 -11.29
CA LEU A 50 -8.11 -3.84 -9.86
C LEU A 50 -8.44 -2.44 -9.32
N SER A 51 -9.31 -2.39 -8.31
CA SER A 51 -9.76 -1.16 -7.65
C SER A 51 -8.95 -0.88 -6.38
N GLU A 52 -9.04 0.36 -5.91
CA GLU A 52 -8.47 0.79 -4.63
C GLU A 52 -9.01 -0.05 -3.47
N ASP A 53 -10.33 -0.24 -3.37
CA ASP A 53 -10.95 -1.05 -2.32
C ASP A 53 -10.41 -2.49 -2.31
N GLN A 54 -10.22 -3.10 -3.48
CA GLN A 54 -9.66 -4.45 -3.57
C GLN A 54 -8.22 -4.51 -3.05
N VAL A 55 -7.41 -3.48 -3.32
CA VAL A 55 -6.04 -3.38 -2.81
C VAL A 55 -6.06 -3.23 -1.28
N ILE A 56 -6.91 -2.35 -0.75
CA ILE A 56 -7.06 -2.14 0.71
C ILE A 56 -7.49 -3.43 1.40
N GLN A 57 -8.50 -4.12 0.87
CA GLN A 57 -8.97 -5.40 1.42
C GLN A 57 -7.90 -6.47 1.37
N PHE A 58 -7.11 -6.53 0.30
CA PHE A 58 -6.01 -7.46 0.18
C PHE A 58 -4.94 -7.24 1.26
N VAL A 59 -4.52 -6.00 1.47
CA VAL A 59 -3.54 -5.66 2.52
C VAL A 59 -4.12 -5.90 3.92
N ALA A 60 -5.39 -5.58 4.15
CA ALA A 60 -6.05 -5.81 5.45
C ALA A 60 -6.24 -7.29 5.80
N GLY A 61 -6.17 -8.18 4.81
CA GLY A 61 -6.26 -9.64 5.00
C GLY A 61 -4.94 -10.34 5.28
N GLN A 62 -3.82 -9.62 5.32
CA GLN A 62 -2.47 -10.14 5.58
C GLN A 62 -2.08 -10.07 7.06
#